data_AF-A0A7W0TNY3-F1
#
_entry.id   AF-A0A7W0TNY3-F1
#
_cell.length_a   1.000
_cell.length_b   1.000
_cell.length_c   1.000
_cell.angle_alpha   90.00
_cell.angle_beta   90.00
_cell.angle_gamma   90.00
#
_symmetry.space_group_name_H-M   'P 1'
#
loop_
_entity.id
_entity.type
_entity.pdbx_description
1 polymer ?
#
loop_
_entity_poly.entity_id
_entity_poly.type
_entity_poly.pdbx_seq_one_letter_code
_entity_poly.pdbx_strand_id
1 'polypeptide(L)'
;MTAVAALLTLADSRLPVGGHAHSGGVEQAISDRFVTDAATLADFLDRRLHTVAPVSAALAAAACHATAGHAIPAPTIPAPTIAGNAVTAHPIAAAYGPGDAGRLADRLAGLDAEADARMPAPAVRAASRVLGRGLARLGRRAWPNPAWAELP
;
A
#
# COMPACT_ATOMS: atom_id res chain seq x y z
N MET A 1 19.58 5.86 -1.20
CA MET A 1 18.83 5.01 -0.26
C MET A 1 18.66 3.65 -0.92
N THR A 2 19.04 2.55 -0.26
CA THR A 2 18.77 1.21 -0.79
C THR A 2 17.27 0.93 -0.73
N ALA A 3 16.75 0.00 -1.56
CA ALA A 3 15.32 -0.33 -1.51
C ALA A 3 14.90 -0.88 -0.13
N VAL A 4 15.79 -1.63 0.53
CA VAL A 4 15.56 -2.12 1.89
C VAL A 4 15.38 -0.96 2.87
N ALA A 5 16.23 0.06 2.83
CA ALA A 5 16.08 1.24 3.69
C ALA A 5 14.77 1.99 3.40
N ALA A 6 14.38 2.10 2.12
CA ALA A 6 13.10 2.70 1.73
C ALA A 6 11.89 1.93 2.30
N LEU A 7 11.91 0.60 2.22
CA LEU A 7 10.87 -0.27 2.78
C LEU A 7 10.81 -0.17 4.31
N LEU A 8 11.96 -0.13 4.98
CA LEU A 8 12.02 0.03 6.43
C LEU A 8 11.48 1.41 6.87
N THR A 9 11.78 2.47 6.13
CA THR A 9 11.17 3.80 6.38
C THR A 9 9.66 3.77 6.20
N LEU A 10 9.15 3.11 5.15
CA LEU A 10 7.70 2.98 4.93
C LEU A 10 7.00 2.15 6.02
N ALA A 11 7.70 1.19 6.62
CA ALA A 11 7.18 0.34 7.70
C ALA A 11 7.32 0.96 9.11
N ASP A 12 8.05 2.09 9.25
CA ASP A 12 8.28 2.73 10.54
C ASP A 12 6.99 3.39 11.06
N SER A 13 6.61 3.11 12.32
CA SER A 13 5.41 3.67 12.94
C SER A 13 5.46 5.19 13.12
N ARG A 14 6.68 5.77 13.07
CA ARG A 14 6.92 7.21 13.14
C ARG A 14 6.75 7.91 11.80
N LEU A 15 6.43 7.18 10.73
CA LEU A 15 6.15 7.79 9.42
C LEU A 15 5.02 8.83 9.59
N PRO A 16 5.22 10.10 9.18
CA PRO A 16 4.29 11.19 9.46
C PRO A 16 3.10 11.18 8.49
N VAL A 17 2.49 10.01 8.31
CA VAL A 17 1.29 9.78 7.49
C VAL A 17 0.05 9.53 8.33
N GLY A 18 0.19 9.40 9.65
CA GLY A 18 -0.94 9.29 10.58
C GLY A 18 -1.57 7.89 10.67
N GLY A 19 -0.86 6.84 10.26
CA GLY A 19 -1.39 5.47 10.27
C GLY A 19 -1.84 4.97 11.67
N HIS A 20 -1.17 5.44 12.73
CA HIS A 20 -1.51 5.11 14.12
C HIS A 20 -2.76 5.86 14.65
N ALA A 21 -3.27 6.86 13.93
CA ALA A 21 -4.45 7.63 14.35
C ALA A 21 -5.77 6.88 14.11
N HIS A 22 -5.73 5.69 13.51
CA HIS A 22 -6.91 4.91 13.19
C HIS A 22 -6.88 3.55 13.88
N SER A 23 -7.85 3.36 14.76
CA SER A 23 -8.16 2.15 15.52
C SER A 23 -8.30 0.86 14.72
N GLY A 24 -8.76 0.98 13.47
CA GLY A 24 -9.32 -0.16 12.76
C GLY A 24 -10.52 -0.79 13.48
N GLY A 25 -11.29 -0.03 14.28
CA GLY A 25 -12.46 -0.55 15.00
C GLY A 25 -12.15 -1.28 16.30
N VAL A 26 -10.88 -1.34 16.75
CA VAL A 26 -10.51 -1.89 18.06
C VAL A 26 -11.21 -1.13 19.19
N GLU A 27 -11.23 0.21 19.15
CA GLU A 27 -11.89 1.07 20.14
C GLU A 27 -13.39 0.74 20.26
N GLN A 28 -14.04 0.46 19.13
CA GLN A 28 -15.44 0.06 19.11
C GLN A 28 -15.61 -1.36 19.68
N ALA A 29 -14.74 -2.30 19.30
CA ALA A 29 -14.75 -3.66 19.84
C ALA A 29 -14.50 -3.72 21.36
N ILE A 30 -13.71 -2.79 21.91
CA ILE A 30 -13.53 -2.62 23.35
C ILE A 30 -14.81 -2.07 23.99
N SER A 31 -15.39 -1.02 23.38
CA SER A 31 -16.64 -0.39 23.84
C SER A 31 -17.79 -1.40 23.90
N ASP A 32 -17.87 -2.27 22.88
CA ASP A 32 -18.88 -3.33 22.76
C ASP A 32 -18.51 -4.62 23.52
N ARG A 33 -17.38 -4.63 24.25
CA ARG A 33 -16.89 -5.75 25.08
C ARG A 33 -16.55 -7.03 24.30
N PHE A 34 -16.31 -6.94 23.00
CA PHE A 34 -15.75 -8.03 22.20
C PHE A 34 -14.24 -8.21 22.42
N VAL A 35 -13.55 -7.13 22.79
CA VAL A 35 -12.13 -7.14 23.18
C VAL A 35 -12.04 -6.69 24.63
N THR A 36 -11.59 -7.59 25.51
CA THR A 36 -11.51 -7.33 26.96
C THR A 36 -10.11 -7.58 27.54
N ASP A 37 -9.24 -8.24 26.79
CA ASP A 37 -7.88 -8.58 27.17
C ASP A 37 -7.00 -8.81 25.93
N ALA A 38 -5.73 -9.17 26.15
CA ALA A 38 -4.78 -9.42 25.07
C ALA A 38 -5.15 -10.65 24.20
N ALA A 39 -5.77 -11.68 24.78
CA ALA A 39 -6.15 -12.89 24.05
C ALA A 39 -7.30 -12.60 23.08
N THR A 40 -8.34 -11.92 23.56
CA THR A 40 -9.48 -11.47 22.74
C THR A 40 -9.08 -10.42 21.71
N LEU A 41 -8.08 -9.58 21.99
CA LEU A 41 -7.46 -8.70 20.99
C LEU A 41 -6.74 -9.50 19.90
N ALA A 42 -5.95 -10.52 20.27
CA ALA A 42 -5.27 -11.37 19.29
C ALA A 42 -6.28 -12.07 18.37
N ASP A 43 -7.36 -12.62 18.92
CA ASP A 43 -8.46 -13.22 18.14
C ASP A 43 -9.14 -12.20 17.22
N PHE A 44 -9.39 -10.98 17.70
CA PHE A 44 -9.93 -9.90 16.88
C PHE A 44 -9.01 -9.56 15.71
N LEU A 45 -7.71 -9.42 15.96
CA LEU A 45 -6.72 -9.11 14.94
C LEU A 45 -6.58 -10.25 13.93
N ASP A 46 -6.56 -11.50 14.37
CA ASP A 46 -6.49 -12.66 13.49
C ASP A 46 -7.70 -12.74 12.56
N ARG A 47 -8.92 -12.59 13.10
CA ARG A 47 -10.15 -12.53 12.29
C ARG A 47 -10.13 -11.35 11.31
N ARG A 48 -9.61 -10.20 11.74
CA ARG A 48 -9.47 -9.02 10.89
C ARG A 48 -8.46 -9.25 9.75
N LEU A 49 -7.35 -9.93 10.04
CA LEU A 49 -6.36 -10.32 9.03
C LEU A 49 -6.96 -11.26 8.00
N HIS A 50 -7.86 -12.17 8.40
CA HIS A 50 -8.49 -13.08 7.46
C HIS A 50 -9.63 -12.47 6.64
N THR A 51 -10.28 -11.42 7.14
CA THR A 51 -11.50 -10.86 6.52
C THR A 51 -11.27 -9.57 5.73
N VAL A 52 -10.40 -8.67 6.22
CA VAL A 52 -10.19 -7.35 5.62
C VAL A 52 -8.85 -7.27 4.88
N ALA A 53 -7.79 -7.85 5.44
CA ALA A 53 -6.45 -7.73 4.86
C ALA A 53 -6.30 -8.33 3.45
N PRO A 54 -6.99 -9.41 3.04
CA PRO A 54 -6.81 -9.97 1.69
C PRO A 54 -7.24 -8.98 0.60
N VAL A 55 -8.29 -8.20 0.85
CA VAL A 55 -8.76 -7.17 -0.09
C VAL A 55 -7.72 -6.04 -0.21
N SER A 56 -7.23 -5.52 0.92
CA SER A 56 -6.20 -4.48 0.91
C SER A 56 -4.90 -4.97 0.26
N ALA A 57 -4.48 -6.21 0.52
CA ALA A 57 -3.31 -6.82 -0.08
C ALA A 57 -3.47 -7.02 -1.60
N ALA A 58 -4.64 -7.50 -2.05
CA ALA A 58 -4.93 -7.69 -3.46
C ALA A 58 -4.93 -6.36 -4.23
N LEU A 59 -5.56 -5.31 -3.67
CA LEU A 59 -5.56 -3.97 -4.27
C LEU A 59 -4.14 -3.39 -4.35
N ALA A 60 -3.34 -3.54 -3.29
CA ALA A 60 -1.95 -3.10 -3.29
C ALA A 60 -1.11 -3.86 -4.34
N ALA A 61 -1.27 -5.19 -4.43
CA ALA A 61 -0.59 -6.00 -5.44
C ALA A 61 -1.02 -5.62 -6.88
N ALA A 62 -2.31 -5.35 -7.10
CA ALA A 62 -2.83 -4.90 -8.39
C ALA A 62 -2.28 -3.52 -8.78
N ALA A 63 -2.17 -2.59 -7.82
CA ALA A 63 -1.55 -1.28 -8.03
C ALA A 63 -0.05 -1.42 -8.37
N CYS A 64 0.69 -2.27 -7.65
CA CYS A 64 2.09 -2.57 -7.98
C CYS A 64 2.25 -3.20 -9.37
N HIS A 65 1.36 -4.11 -9.77
CA HIS A 65 1.37 -4.64 -11.14
C HIS A 65 1.03 -3.60 -12.19
N ALA A 66 0.14 -2.65 -11.88
CA ALA A 66 -0.18 -1.54 -12.79
C ALA A 66 1.03 -0.62 -13.00
N THR A 67 1.83 -0.38 -11.95
CA THR A 67 3.01 0.48 -12.00
C THR A 67 4.28 -0.25 -12.46
N ALA A 68 4.32 -1.58 -12.43
CA ALA A 68 5.48 -2.35 -12.89
C ALA A 68 5.80 -2.08 -14.38
N GLY A 69 4.79 -1.88 -15.23
CA GLY A 69 4.99 -1.47 -16.63
C GLY A 69 5.48 -0.01 -16.83
N HIS A 70 5.57 0.76 -15.75
CA HIS A 70 5.93 2.19 -15.70
C HIS A 70 7.22 2.42 -14.90
N ALA A 71 7.97 1.37 -14.58
CA ALA A 71 9.04 1.41 -13.59
C ALA A 71 10.31 2.16 -14.06
N ILE A 72 10.83 3.00 -13.17
CA ILE A 72 12.23 3.46 -13.13
C ILE A 72 13.13 2.22 -13.01
N PRO A 73 14.29 2.14 -13.70
CA PRO A 73 15.19 0.99 -13.56
C PRO A 73 15.47 0.73 -12.08
N ALA A 74 15.15 -0.48 -11.63
CA ALA A 74 15.42 -0.90 -10.26
C ALA A 74 16.91 -0.68 -9.96
N PRO A 75 17.30 -0.10 -8.80
CA PRO A 75 18.68 -0.19 -8.37
C PRO A 75 19.03 -1.68 -8.30
N THR A 76 20.14 -2.08 -8.91
CA THR A 76 20.64 -3.46 -8.84
C THR A 76 20.91 -3.79 -7.38
N ILE A 77 19.96 -4.44 -6.72
CA ILE A 77 20.17 -5.03 -5.40
C ILE A 77 20.77 -6.41 -5.69
N PRO A 78 22.00 -6.71 -5.25
CA PRO A 78 22.50 -8.07 -5.34
C PRO A 78 21.52 -9.00 -4.62
N ALA A 79 21.04 -10.03 -5.33
CA ALA A 79 20.00 -10.93 -4.84
C ALA A 79 20.40 -11.52 -3.47
N PRO A 80 19.52 -11.49 -2.45
CA PRO A 80 19.77 -12.25 -1.24
C PRO A 80 19.82 -13.73 -1.61
N THR A 81 20.99 -14.35 -1.41
CA THR A 81 21.15 -15.79 -1.60
C THR A 81 20.45 -16.49 -0.44
N ILE A 82 19.17 -16.83 -0.60
CA ILE A 82 18.53 -17.86 0.20
C ILE A 82 18.79 -19.17 -0.55
N ALA A 83 19.42 -20.13 0.13
CA ALA A 83 19.82 -21.39 -0.46
C ALA A 83 18.64 -22.06 -1.21
N GLY A 84 18.72 -22.13 -2.54
CA GLY A 84 18.00 -23.11 -3.35
C GLY A 84 17.03 -22.61 -4.42
N ASN A 85 16.67 -21.32 -4.50
CA ASN A 85 15.76 -20.83 -5.56
C ASN A 85 16.22 -19.51 -6.19
N ALA A 86 16.83 -19.59 -7.37
CA ALA A 86 17.08 -18.42 -8.20
C ALA A 86 15.75 -17.91 -8.77
N VAL A 87 15.21 -16.83 -8.20
CA VAL A 87 14.14 -16.06 -8.85
C VAL A 87 14.79 -15.23 -9.94
N THR A 88 14.64 -15.64 -11.20
CA THR A 88 15.08 -14.86 -12.36
C THR A 88 14.27 -13.57 -12.42
N ALA A 89 14.91 -12.42 -12.18
CA ALA A 89 14.35 -11.12 -12.46
C ALA A 89 14.21 -10.96 -13.99
N HIS A 90 12.99 -10.79 -14.49
CA HIS A 90 12.75 -10.45 -15.89
C HIS A 90 13.03 -8.95 -16.08
N PRO A 91 13.81 -8.54 -17.09
CA PRO A 91 14.09 -7.13 -17.32
C PRO A 91 12.80 -6.44 -17.76
N ILE A 92 12.37 -5.43 -17.01
CA ILE A 92 11.22 -4.62 -17.38
C ILE A 92 11.73 -3.49 -18.26
N ALA A 93 11.49 -3.60 -19.56
CA ALA A 93 11.85 -2.60 -20.55
C ALA A 93 11.11 -1.28 -20.28
N ALA A 94 11.86 -0.18 -20.28
CA ALA A 94 11.34 1.17 -20.16
C ALA A 94 10.78 1.65 -21.51
N ALA A 95 9.53 2.08 -21.52
CA ALA A 95 8.99 3.02 -22.49
C ALA A 95 7.84 3.79 -21.83
N TYR A 96 8.00 5.10 -21.66
CA TYR A 96 6.94 5.98 -21.19
C TYR A 96 6.47 6.81 -22.39
N GLY A 97 5.31 6.48 -22.95
CA GLY A 97 4.60 7.35 -23.88
C GLY A 97 3.52 8.16 -23.13
N PRO A 98 3.10 9.34 -23.64
CA PRO A 98 2.01 10.12 -23.06
C PRO A 98 0.67 9.36 -22.95
N GLY A 99 0.49 8.28 -23.72
CA GLY A 99 -0.66 7.38 -23.64
C GLY A 99 -0.62 6.35 -22.51
N ASP A 100 0.56 6.12 -21.91
CA ASP A 100 0.73 5.14 -20.82
C ASP A 100 0.33 5.75 -19.46
N ALA A 101 0.64 7.03 -19.24
CA ALA A 101 0.22 7.81 -18.08
C ALA A 101 -1.31 7.81 -17.89
N GLY A 102 -2.07 8.10 -18.96
CA GLY A 102 -3.53 8.08 -18.92
C GLY A 102 -4.09 6.69 -18.58
N ARG A 103 -3.49 5.62 -19.14
CA ARG A 103 -3.87 4.24 -18.84
C ARG A 103 -3.57 3.85 -17.39
N LEU A 104 -2.46 4.32 -16.82
CA LEU A 104 -2.15 4.09 -15.41
C LEU A 104 -3.16 4.78 -14.50
N ALA A 105 -3.46 6.05 -14.76
CA ALA A 105 -4.44 6.81 -14.00
C ALA A 105 -5.83 6.15 -14.03
N ASP A 106 -6.30 5.72 -15.21
CA ASP A 106 -7.58 5.00 -15.36
C ASP A 106 -7.61 3.69 -14.56
N ARG A 107 -6.50 2.92 -14.60
CA ARG A 107 -6.39 1.66 -13.84
C ARG A 107 -6.41 1.90 -12.33
N LEU A 108 -5.67 2.90 -11.86
CA LEU A 108 -5.65 3.26 -10.44
C LEU A 108 -7.01 3.79 -9.97
N ALA A 109 -7.71 4.57 -10.79
CA ALA A 109 -9.08 5.02 -10.52
C ALA A 109 -10.06 3.84 -10.42
N GLY A 110 -9.91 2.83 -11.28
CA GLY A 110 -10.68 1.58 -11.21
C GLY A 110 -10.46 0.81 -9.90
N LEU A 111 -9.18 0.68 -9.48
CA LEU A 111 -8.85 0.05 -8.20
C LEU A 111 -9.37 0.85 -7.00
N ASP A 112 -9.34 2.19 -7.09
CA ASP A 112 -9.91 3.07 -6.07
C ASP A 112 -11.43 2.91 -5.94
N ALA A 113 -12.14 2.77 -7.06
CA ALA A 113 -13.58 2.51 -7.06
C ALA A 113 -13.91 1.13 -6.47
N GLU A 114 -13.10 0.11 -6.78
CA GLU A 114 -13.23 -1.21 -6.16
C GLU A 114 -12.97 -1.16 -4.65
N ALA A 115 -11.94 -0.41 -4.22
CA ALA A 115 -11.63 -0.20 -2.81
C ALA A 115 -12.82 0.45 -2.08
N ASP A 116 -13.44 1.48 -2.67
CA ASP A 116 -14.60 2.16 -2.09
C ASP A 116 -15.83 1.25 -2.02
N ALA A 117 -16.07 0.43 -3.05
CA ALA A 117 -17.18 -0.54 -3.07
C ALA A 117 -17.03 -1.62 -1.98
N ARG A 118 -15.79 -2.05 -1.69
CA ARG A 118 -15.49 -3.05 -0.66
C ARG A 118 -15.34 -2.47 0.75
N MET A 119 -15.20 -1.15 0.90
CA MET A 119 -15.14 -0.44 2.18
C MET A 119 -16.45 0.33 2.44
N PRO A 120 -17.50 -0.31 2.99
CA PRO A 120 -18.83 0.29 3.11
C PRO A 120 -18.89 1.50 4.06
N ALA A 121 -18.06 1.51 5.11
CA ALA A 121 -18.08 2.56 6.13
C ALA A 121 -17.50 3.90 5.61
N PRO A 122 -18.28 5.01 5.58
CA PRO A 122 -17.81 6.30 5.09
C PRO A 122 -16.58 6.84 5.84
N ALA A 123 -16.54 6.64 7.16
CA ALA A 123 -15.41 7.08 7.99
C ALA A 123 -14.10 6.36 7.63
N VAL A 124 -14.17 5.07 7.27
CA VAL A 124 -12.99 4.28 6.85
C VAL A 124 -12.48 4.75 5.49
N ARG A 125 -13.38 5.05 4.54
CA ARG A 125 -12.99 5.66 3.27
C ARG A 125 -12.32 7.02 3.49
N ALA A 126 -12.91 7.90 4.30
CA ALA A 126 -12.34 9.22 4.60
C ALA A 126 -10.94 9.12 5.22
N ALA A 127 -10.76 8.23 6.19
CA ALA A 127 -9.46 7.91 6.78
C ALA A 127 -8.45 7.44 5.72
N SER A 128 -8.82 6.46 4.89
CA SER A 128 -7.99 5.96 3.78
C SER A 128 -7.52 7.08 2.86
N ARG A 129 -8.42 8.00 2.46
CA ARG A 129 -8.08 9.15 1.60
C ARG A 129 -7.09 10.12 2.27
N VAL A 130 -7.22 10.35 3.58
CA VAL A 130 -6.26 11.18 4.34
C VAL A 130 -4.87 10.54 4.35
N LEU A 131 -4.79 9.24 4.69
CA LEU A 131 -3.55 8.48 4.71
C LEU A 131 -2.88 8.44 3.34
N GLY A 132 -3.64 8.14 2.28
CA GLY A 132 -3.16 8.11 0.89
C GLY A 132 -2.57 9.44 0.43
N ARG A 133 -3.25 10.57 0.73
CA ARG A 133 -2.71 11.91 0.46
C ARG A 133 -1.42 12.19 1.25
N GLY A 134 -1.35 11.72 2.50
CA GLY A 134 -0.14 11.79 3.32
C GLY A 134 1.03 11.06 2.67
N LEU A 135 0.79 9.83 2.22
CA LEU A 135 1.78 8.98 1.56
C LEU A 135 2.24 9.57 0.22
N ALA A 136 1.32 10.08 -0.61
CA ALA A 136 1.66 10.73 -1.88
C ALA A 136 2.49 12.01 -1.68
N ARG A 137 2.18 12.83 -0.67
CA ARG A 137 2.99 14.02 -0.31
C ARG A 137 4.39 13.63 0.13
N LEU A 138 4.51 12.61 0.99
CA LEU A 138 5.80 12.08 1.39
C LEU A 138 6.58 11.56 0.18
N GLY A 139 5.91 10.77 -0.68
CA GLY A 139 6.50 10.16 -1.86
C GLY A 139 7.12 11.18 -2.81
N ARG A 140 6.38 12.24 -3.13
CA ARG A 140 6.87 13.39 -3.94
C ARG A 140 8.13 14.04 -3.38
N ARG A 141 8.26 14.08 -2.05
CA ARG A 141 9.40 14.72 -1.37
C ARG A 141 10.60 13.79 -1.23
N ALA A 142 10.36 12.51 -0.93
CA ALA A 142 11.42 11.52 -0.67
C ALA A 142 11.98 10.90 -1.96
N TRP A 143 11.17 10.77 -3.01
CA TRP A 143 11.54 10.16 -4.29
C TRP A 143 11.04 10.99 -5.48
N PRO A 144 11.67 12.13 -5.80
CA PRO A 144 11.23 12.97 -6.91
C PRO A 144 11.15 12.19 -8.23
N ASN A 145 9.96 12.14 -8.83
CA ASN A 145 9.69 11.44 -10.09
C ASN A 145 8.47 12.05 -10.80
N PRO A 146 8.48 12.21 -12.14
CA PRO A 146 7.33 12.75 -12.89
C PRO A 146 6.04 11.94 -12.73
N ALA A 147 6.11 10.63 -12.51
CA ALA A 147 4.93 9.77 -12.33
C ALA A 147 4.08 10.17 -11.11
N TRP A 148 4.64 10.89 -10.12
CA TRP A 148 3.84 11.40 -9.00
C TRP A 148 2.84 12.49 -9.41
N ALA A 149 3.04 13.14 -10.57
CA ALA A 149 2.10 14.12 -11.12
C ALA A 149 0.91 13.46 -11.84
N GLU A 150 0.99 12.15 -12.09
CA GLU A 150 -0.01 11.36 -12.81
C GLU A 150 -0.96 10.62 -11.85
N LEU A 151 -0.68 10.65 -10.54
CA LEU A 151 -1.58 10.10 -9.53
C LEU A 151 -2.79 11.03 -9.31
N PRO A 152 -4.00 10.46 -9.14
CA PRO A 152 -5.21 11.24 -8.85
C PRO A 152 -5.16 11.99 -7.49
#